data_AF-A0A6B1ELD5-F1
#
_entry.id   AF-A0A6B1ELD5-F1
#
_cell.length_a   1.000
_cell.length_b   1.000
_cell.length_c   1.000
_cell.angle_alpha   90.00
_cell.angle_beta   90.00
_cell.angle_gamma   90.00
#
_symmetry.space_group_name_H-M   'P 1'
#
loop_
_entity.id
_entity.type
_entity.pdbx_description
1 polymer ?
#
loop_
_entity_poly.entity_id
_entity_poly.type
_entity_poly.pdbx_seq_one_letter_code
_entity_poly.pdbx_strand_id
1 'polypeptide(L)'
;MEHYDEQAQRLFEQLSRVSGRVERIYTPVQEHEISEVIRRRLFSSIDIDAARKIIQDFMDYAINESMLPPGTEPSEYRRRFETAYPFLPEVIDVLYQRWGSFPNFQRTRGVLRLLSLVLYSLREKTLPYITLTDFDLSVQEIRQELLKHTGQEYDSIIASDITSEVAGAKQVDVGLGDAYKGFRLGSRSATTSAFNSTTIPAYAGSA
;
A
#
# COMPACT_ATOMS: atom_id res chain seq x y z
N MET A 1 -48.31 -9.49 -9.47
CA MET A 1 -47.51 -8.37 -8.93
C MET A 1 -46.13 -8.90 -8.55
N GLU A 2 -45.37 -9.46 -9.48
CA GLU A 2 -44.03 -10.03 -9.22
C GLU A 2 -42.96 -9.50 -10.21
N HIS A 3 -43.37 -8.89 -11.33
CA HIS A 3 -42.44 -8.32 -12.32
C HIS A 3 -41.89 -6.93 -11.98
N TYR A 4 -42.44 -6.25 -10.98
CA TYR A 4 -41.99 -4.91 -10.59
C TYR A 4 -40.72 -4.97 -9.73
N ASP A 5 -40.56 -6.02 -8.91
CA ASP A 5 -39.40 -6.20 -8.03
C ASP A 5 -38.13 -6.59 -8.80
N GLU A 6 -38.23 -7.46 -9.82
CA GLU A 6 -37.05 -7.86 -10.60
C GLU A 6 -36.45 -6.69 -11.41
N GLN A 7 -37.29 -5.79 -11.92
CA GLN A 7 -36.82 -4.62 -12.67
C GLN A 7 -36.22 -3.57 -11.74
N ALA A 8 -36.80 -3.37 -10.55
CA ALA A 8 -36.24 -2.50 -9.52
C ALA A 8 -34.88 -3.02 -9.02
N GLN A 9 -34.74 -4.33 -8.82
CA GLN A 9 -33.50 -4.98 -8.40
C GLN A 9 -32.38 -4.78 -9.45
N ARG A 10 -32.69 -4.99 -10.74
CA ARG A 10 -31.73 -4.80 -11.84
C ARG A 10 -31.33 -3.34 -12.01
N LEU A 11 -32.27 -2.41 -11.85
CA LEU A 11 -31.98 -0.98 -11.92
C LEU A 11 -31.11 -0.54 -10.74
N PHE A 12 -31.36 -1.06 -9.54
CA PHE A 12 -30.53 -0.83 -8.36
C PHE A 12 -29.12 -1.40 -8.51
N GLU A 13 -28.97 -2.59 -9.10
CA GLU A 13 -27.66 -3.18 -9.40
C GLU A 13 -26.90 -2.38 -10.48
N GLN A 14 -27.59 -1.88 -11.50
CA GLN A 14 -26.98 -1.01 -12.51
C GLN A 14 -26.57 0.34 -11.93
N LEU A 15 -27.41 0.97 -11.10
CA LEU A 15 -27.07 2.21 -10.39
C LEU A 15 -25.92 1.99 -9.40
N SER A 16 -25.86 0.84 -8.72
CA SER A 16 -24.76 0.48 -7.80
C SER A 16 -23.44 0.24 -8.54
N ARG A 17 -23.50 -0.36 -9.74
CA ARG A 17 -22.31 -0.56 -10.61
C ARG A 17 -21.77 0.74 -11.20
N VAL A 18 -22.65 1.72 -11.44
CA VAL A 18 -22.25 3.04 -11.95
C VAL A 18 -21.77 3.96 -10.83
N SER A 19 -22.39 3.91 -9.66
CA SER A 19 -22.00 4.71 -8.48
C SER A 19 -20.73 4.19 -7.79
N GLY A 20 -20.47 2.87 -7.85
CA GLY A 20 -19.24 2.27 -7.29
C GLY A 20 -17.95 2.64 -8.05
N ARG A 21 -18.05 3.34 -9.18
CA ARG A 21 -16.89 3.84 -9.94
C ARG A 21 -16.74 5.33 -9.65
N VAL A 22 -15.86 5.63 -8.69
CA VAL A 22 -15.37 6.98 -8.31
C VAL A 22 -16.21 7.70 -7.24
N GLU A 23 -16.42 7.07 -6.09
CA GLU A 23 -16.51 7.82 -4.82
C GLU A 23 -15.60 7.16 -3.78
N ARG A 24 -14.30 7.44 -3.90
CA ARG A 24 -13.43 7.40 -2.71
C ARG A 24 -13.86 8.57 -1.87
N ILE A 25 -14.73 8.34 -0.89
CA ILE A 25 -14.92 9.29 0.21
C ILE A 25 -13.60 9.26 1.00
N TYR A 26 -12.64 10.06 0.56
CA TYR A 26 -11.46 10.40 1.33
C TYR A 26 -11.98 11.20 2.52
N THR A 27 -12.05 10.61 3.71
CA THR A 27 -12.35 11.36 4.94
C THR A 27 -11.01 11.76 5.58
N PRO A 28 -10.42 12.92 5.24
CA PRO A 28 -8.99 13.19 5.47
C PRO A 28 -8.66 13.37 6.97
N VAL A 29 -9.69 13.64 7.78
CA VAL A 29 -9.55 13.97 9.21
C VAL A 29 -9.16 12.75 10.04
N GLN A 30 -9.72 11.56 9.75
CA GLN A 30 -9.40 10.35 10.51
C GLN A 30 -7.97 9.85 10.21
N GLU A 31 -7.50 10.01 8.97
CA GLU A 31 -6.20 9.50 8.51
C GLU A 31 -5.01 10.23 9.12
N HIS A 32 -5.13 11.54 9.34
CA HIS A 32 -4.07 12.33 9.97
C HIS A 32 -3.80 11.85 11.40
N GLU A 33 -4.86 11.61 12.18
CA GLU A 33 -4.74 11.09 13.54
C GLU A 33 -4.09 9.69 13.58
N ILE A 34 -4.48 8.82 12.65
CA ILE A 34 -3.94 7.46 12.56
C ILE A 34 -2.46 7.46 12.19
N SER A 35 -2.07 8.26 11.20
CA SER A 35 -0.68 8.37 10.75
C SER A 35 0.23 8.81 11.90
N GLU A 36 -0.23 9.80 12.67
CA GLU A 36 0.52 10.28 13.84
C GLU A 36 0.62 9.23 14.95
N VAL A 37 -0.46 8.49 15.22
CA VAL A 37 -0.46 7.39 16.19
C VAL A 37 0.51 6.29 15.77
N ILE A 38 0.54 5.91 14.48
CA ILE A 38 1.46 4.91 13.95
C ILE A 38 2.91 5.37 14.15
N ARG A 39 3.23 6.59 13.71
CA ARG A 39 4.56 7.19 13.87
C ARG A 39 5.03 7.18 15.32
N ARG A 40 4.22 7.71 16.24
CA ARG A 40 4.55 7.80 17.67
C ARG A 40 4.75 6.44 18.34
N ARG A 41 4.10 5.39 17.85
CA ARG A 41 4.24 4.03 18.41
C ARG A 41 5.45 3.29 17.86
N LEU A 42 5.85 3.55 16.62
CA LEU A 42 6.99 2.89 15.97
C LEU A 42 8.32 3.60 16.23
N PHE A 43 8.29 4.91 16.44
CA PHE A 43 9.50 5.72 16.62
C PHE A 43 9.45 6.50 17.93
N SER A 44 10.52 6.38 18.72
CA SER A 44 10.70 7.15 19.96
C SER A 44 11.02 8.62 19.70
N SER A 45 11.77 8.91 18.64
CA SER A 45 12.11 10.25 18.20
C SER A 45 12.48 10.25 16.71
N ILE A 46 12.31 11.39 16.07
CA ILE A 46 12.67 11.63 14.66
C ILE A 46 13.35 13.00 14.60
N ASP A 47 14.42 13.11 13.83
CA ASP A 47 15.02 14.40 13.50
C ASP A 47 14.08 15.17 12.56
N ILE A 48 13.40 16.17 13.12
CA ILE A 48 12.36 16.94 12.42
C ILE A 48 12.98 17.80 11.30
N ASP A 49 14.19 18.34 11.51
CA ASP A 49 14.81 19.22 10.53
C ASP A 49 15.36 18.41 9.34
N ALA A 50 15.94 17.24 9.61
CA ALA A 50 16.30 16.29 8.55
C ALA A 50 15.07 15.80 7.77
N ALA A 51 13.98 15.45 8.48
CA ALA A 51 12.74 15.01 7.86
C ALA A 51 12.14 16.10 6.95
N ARG A 52 12.09 17.35 7.41
CA ARG A 52 11.59 18.49 6.59
C ARG A 52 12.38 18.66 5.30
N LYS A 53 13.70 18.52 5.34
CA LYS A 53 14.54 18.61 4.15
C LYS A 53 14.23 17.49 3.17
N ILE A 54 14.16 16.24 3.63
CA ILE A 54 13.83 15.09 2.79
C ILE A 54 12.43 15.23 2.16
N ILE A 55 11.45 15.68 2.95
CA ILE A 55 10.09 15.90 2.46
C ILE A 55 10.07 17.02 1.41
N GLN A 56 10.80 18.11 1.65
CA GLN A 56 10.93 19.20 0.67
C GLN A 56 11.52 18.70 -0.65
N ASP A 57 12.65 17.99 -0.59
CA ASP A 57 13.33 17.46 -1.77
C ASP A 57 12.41 16.51 -2.56
N PHE A 58 11.66 15.64 -1.87
CA PHE A 58 10.65 14.78 -2.51
C PHE A 58 9.51 15.59 -3.13
N MET A 59 8.95 16.58 -2.42
CA MET A 59 7.84 17.38 -2.90
C MET A 59 8.22 18.16 -4.16
N ASP A 60 9.40 18.76 -4.18
CA ASP A 60 9.88 19.52 -5.34
C ASP A 60 10.03 18.61 -6.56
N TYR A 61 10.58 17.41 -6.38
CA TYR A 61 10.66 16.40 -7.44
C TYR A 61 9.27 15.95 -7.91
N ALA A 62 8.38 15.59 -6.99
CA ALA A 62 7.06 15.07 -7.31
C ALA A 62 6.16 16.09 -8.02
N ILE A 63 6.30 17.38 -7.70
CA ILE A 63 5.58 18.47 -8.38
C ILE A 63 6.12 18.63 -9.80
N ASN A 64 7.44 18.71 -9.96
CA ASN A 64 8.07 18.91 -11.27
C ASN A 64 7.75 17.77 -12.24
N GLU A 65 7.74 16.53 -11.75
CA GLU A 65 7.44 15.33 -12.54
C GLU A 65 5.94 14.99 -12.60
N SER A 66 5.06 15.84 -12.06
CA SER A 66 3.59 15.62 -12.02
C SER A 66 3.21 14.24 -11.42
N MET A 67 3.91 13.81 -10.38
CA MET A 67 3.74 12.50 -9.72
C MET A 67 2.71 12.51 -8.59
N LEU A 68 2.19 13.67 -8.21
CA LEU A 68 1.18 13.76 -7.15
C LEU A 68 -0.13 13.09 -7.57
N PRO A 69 -0.88 12.48 -6.62
CA PRO A 69 -2.17 11.89 -6.93
C PRO A 69 -3.14 12.89 -7.55
N PRO A 70 -3.95 12.48 -8.55
CA PRO A 70 -4.93 13.38 -9.17
C PRO A 70 -5.90 13.96 -8.14
N GLY A 71 -6.06 15.29 -8.15
CA GLY A 71 -6.97 16.01 -7.26
C GLY A 71 -6.43 16.23 -5.84
N THR A 72 -5.17 15.89 -5.55
CA THR A 72 -4.52 16.24 -4.27
C THR A 72 -3.72 17.52 -4.42
N GLU A 73 -4.00 18.50 -3.55
CA GLU A 73 -3.23 19.74 -3.50
C GLU A 73 -1.80 19.47 -2.95
N PRO A 74 -0.74 20.09 -3.51
CA PRO A 74 0.63 19.88 -3.02
C PRO A 74 0.82 20.17 -1.52
N SER A 75 0.12 21.18 -1.00
CA SER A 75 0.14 21.53 0.43
C SER A 75 -0.50 20.45 1.30
N GLU A 76 -1.59 19.83 0.82
CA GLU A 76 -2.26 18.72 1.49
C GLU A 76 -1.35 17.49 1.52
N TYR A 77 -0.77 17.11 0.37
CA TYR A 77 0.13 15.97 0.28
C TYR A 77 1.33 16.12 1.22
N ARG A 78 1.96 17.31 1.24
CA ARG A 78 3.05 17.63 2.16
C ARG A 78 2.66 17.38 3.61
N ARG A 79 1.52 17.90 4.04
CA ARG A 79 1.03 17.72 5.43
C ARG A 79 0.82 16.25 5.76
N ARG A 80 0.27 15.47 4.82
CA ARG A 80 0.12 14.01 4.99
C ARG A 80 1.49 13.34 5.15
N PHE A 81 2.47 13.71 4.33
CA PHE A 81 3.81 13.16 4.41
C PHE A 81 4.52 13.53 5.72
N GLU A 82 4.44 14.78 6.19
CA GLU A 82 4.99 15.20 7.48
C GLU A 82 4.42 14.40 8.66
N THR A 83 3.16 13.99 8.56
CA THR A 83 2.47 13.22 9.59
C THR A 83 2.88 11.75 9.56
N ALA A 84 3.01 11.18 8.36
CA ALA A 84 3.33 9.77 8.13
C ALA A 84 4.83 9.47 8.17
N TYR A 85 5.71 10.48 8.05
CA TYR A 85 7.15 10.31 8.01
C TYR A 85 7.64 9.43 9.17
N PRO A 86 8.48 8.40 8.91
CA PRO A 86 9.26 8.16 7.69
C PRO A 86 8.57 7.33 6.59
N PHE A 87 7.25 7.13 6.66
CA PHE A 87 6.50 6.45 5.60
C PHE A 87 5.96 7.45 4.58
N LEU A 88 5.99 7.06 3.31
CA LEU A 88 5.27 7.77 2.25
C LEU A 88 3.75 7.63 2.49
N PRO A 89 2.91 8.67 2.26
CA PRO A 89 1.48 8.63 2.57
C PRO A 89 0.74 7.37 2.07
N GLU A 90 1.06 6.90 0.87
CA GLU A 90 0.41 5.74 0.24
C GLU A 90 0.64 4.43 1.02
N VAL A 91 1.72 4.32 1.80
CA VAL A 91 1.94 3.17 2.68
C VAL A 91 0.83 3.08 3.71
N ILE A 92 0.48 4.20 4.34
CA ILE A 92 -0.56 4.26 5.36
C ILE A 92 -1.93 4.03 4.71
N ASP A 93 -2.18 4.63 3.55
CA ASP A 93 -3.44 4.49 2.82
C ASP A 93 -3.73 3.02 2.49
N VAL A 94 -2.75 2.32 1.92
CA VAL A 94 -2.91 0.91 1.55
C VAL A 94 -3.13 0.06 2.80
N LEU A 95 -2.32 0.24 3.84
CA LEU A 95 -2.40 -0.57 5.06
C LEU A 95 -3.64 -0.29 5.92
N TYR A 96 -4.22 0.91 5.85
CA TYR A 96 -5.37 1.25 6.69
C TYR A 96 -6.70 1.22 5.94
N GLN A 97 -6.75 1.73 4.71
CA GLN A 97 -7.99 1.77 3.93
C GLN A 97 -8.28 0.41 3.30
N ARG A 98 -7.29 -0.18 2.63
CA ARG A 98 -7.49 -1.43 1.86
C ARG A 98 -7.41 -2.66 2.75
N TRP A 99 -6.42 -2.70 3.64
CA TRP A 99 -6.24 -3.84 4.54
C TRP A 99 -7.17 -3.76 5.76
N GLY A 100 -7.64 -2.55 6.11
CA GLY A 100 -8.63 -2.38 7.16
C GLY A 100 -10.00 -2.98 6.85
N SER A 101 -10.29 -3.37 5.61
CA SER A 101 -11.54 -4.05 5.26
C SER A 101 -11.53 -5.55 5.51
N PHE A 102 -10.37 -6.16 5.81
CA PHE A 102 -10.31 -7.59 6.12
C PHE A 102 -11.02 -7.89 7.45
N PRO A 103 -11.95 -8.86 7.50
CA PRO A 103 -12.76 -9.13 8.70
C PRO A 103 -11.93 -9.48 9.95
N ASN A 104 -10.79 -10.14 9.75
CA ASN A 104 -9.90 -10.60 10.82
C ASN A 104 -8.76 -9.60 11.14
N PHE A 105 -8.69 -8.49 10.42
CA PHE A 105 -7.59 -7.54 10.56
C PHE A 105 -7.88 -6.52 11.67
N GLN A 106 -7.17 -6.67 12.79
CA GLN A 106 -7.18 -5.66 13.86
C GLN A 106 -6.43 -4.41 13.39
N ARG A 107 -7.12 -3.52 12.67
CA ARG A 107 -6.57 -2.37 11.92
C ARG A 107 -5.29 -1.78 12.51
N THR A 108 -5.33 -1.25 13.72
CA THR A 108 -4.14 -0.61 14.32
C THR A 108 -3.05 -1.60 14.73
N ARG A 109 -3.40 -2.76 15.31
CA ARG A 109 -2.41 -3.73 15.81
C ARG A 109 -1.73 -4.50 14.67
N GLY A 110 -2.48 -4.88 13.65
CA GLY A 110 -1.95 -5.57 12.46
C GLY A 110 -0.99 -4.67 11.69
N VAL A 111 -1.37 -3.41 11.45
CA VAL A 111 -0.50 -2.43 10.78
C VAL A 111 0.78 -2.19 11.57
N LEU A 112 0.69 -1.92 12.88
CA LEU A 112 1.88 -1.71 13.72
C LEU A 112 2.80 -2.93 13.72
N ARG A 113 2.23 -4.14 13.80
CA ARG A 113 3.00 -5.38 13.78
C ARG A 113 3.74 -5.56 12.46
N LEU A 114 3.05 -5.41 11.33
CA LEU A 114 3.66 -5.53 10.00
C LEU A 114 4.75 -4.47 9.80
N LEU A 115 4.46 -3.20 10.10
CA LEU A 115 5.44 -2.12 9.97
C LEU A 115 6.64 -2.33 10.90
N SER A 116 6.45 -2.88 12.10
CA SER A 116 7.57 -3.21 13.00
C SER A 116 8.51 -4.26 12.39
N LEU A 117 7.95 -5.31 11.75
CA LEU A 117 8.75 -6.33 11.06
C LEU A 117 9.51 -5.73 9.87
N VAL A 118 8.86 -4.85 9.11
CA VAL A 118 9.47 -4.16 7.98
C VAL A 118 10.61 -3.27 8.45
N LEU A 119 10.40 -2.42 9.46
CA LEU A 119 11.45 -1.59 10.05
C LEU A 119 12.63 -2.41 10.56
N TYR A 120 12.35 -3.54 11.21
CA TYR A 120 13.39 -4.47 11.66
C TYR A 120 14.22 -5.06 10.51
N SER A 121 13.58 -5.37 9.38
CA SER A 121 14.27 -5.84 8.16
C SER A 121 15.07 -4.75 7.45
N LEU A 122 14.68 -3.47 7.63
CA LEU A 122 15.30 -2.32 6.99
C LEU A 122 16.40 -1.66 7.81
N ARG A 123 16.70 -2.15 9.03
CA ARG A 123 17.58 -1.44 9.99
C ARG A 123 19.00 -1.15 9.48
N GLU A 124 19.51 -1.97 8.56
CA GLU A 124 20.85 -1.82 7.98
C GLU A 124 20.83 -0.99 6.69
N LYS A 125 19.65 -0.61 6.19
CA LYS A 125 19.49 0.20 4.98
C LYS A 125 19.32 1.66 5.36
N THR A 126 20.02 2.53 4.64
CA THR A 126 19.82 3.98 4.72
C THR A 126 18.83 4.40 3.64
N LEU A 127 17.57 4.57 4.02
CA LEU A 127 16.50 5.04 3.14
C LEU A 127 16.03 6.43 3.60
N PRO A 128 15.80 7.39 2.67
CA PRO A 128 15.26 8.70 3.04
C PRO A 128 13.82 8.62 3.55
N TYR A 129 13.04 7.69 3.01
CA TYR A 129 11.68 7.37 3.42
C TYR A 129 11.34 5.94 2.98
N ILE A 130 10.28 5.39 3.55
CA ILE A 130 9.84 4.01 3.33
C ILE A 130 8.61 4.02 2.42
N THR A 131 8.64 3.17 1.41
CA THR A 131 7.58 2.94 0.43
C THR A 131 7.08 1.50 0.52
N LEU A 132 5.97 1.19 -0.17
CA LEU A 132 5.49 -0.20 -0.28
C LEU A 132 6.49 -1.14 -0.94
N THR A 133 7.39 -0.61 -1.77
CA THR A 133 8.42 -1.40 -2.46
C THR A 133 9.48 -1.95 -1.51
N ASP A 134 9.62 -1.35 -0.32
CA ASP A 134 10.64 -1.71 0.67
C ASP A 134 10.20 -2.88 1.56
N PHE A 135 8.98 -3.37 1.41
CA PHE A 135 8.43 -4.51 2.14
C PHE A 135 9.00 -5.80 1.53
N ASP A 136 10.07 -6.31 2.12
CA ASP A 136 10.76 -7.49 1.61
C ASP A 136 9.99 -8.78 1.89
N LEU A 137 9.23 -9.25 0.89
CA LEU A 137 8.45 -10.48 0.98
C LEU A 137 9.30 -11.77 0.98
N SER A 138 10.62 -11.66 0.76
CA SER A 138 11.51 -12.81 0.96
C SER A 138 11.71 -13.12 2.45
N VAL A 139 11.55 -12.11 3.32
CA VAL A 139 11.55 -12.27 4.78
C VAL A 139 10.30 -13.04 5.20
N GLN A 140 10.51 -14.23 5.75
CA GLN A 140 9.43 -15.15 6.09
C GLN A 140 8.43 -14.53 7.07
N GLU A 141 8.89 -13.77 8.06
CA GLU A 141 8.02 -13.13 9.07
C GLU A 141 7.10 -12.09 8.44
N ILE A 142 7.60 -11.29 7.50
CA ILE A 142 6.80 -10.28 6.77
C ILE A 142 5.77 -11.00 5.89
N ARG A 143 6.21 -12.00 5.13
CA ARG A 143 5.33 -12.79 4.26
C ARG A 143 4.24 -13.51 5.04
N GLN A 144 4.58 -14.14 6.16
CA GLN A 144 3.60 -14.84 7.00
C GLN A 144 2.63 -13.86 7.66
N GLU A 145 3.07 -12.66 8.04
CA GLU A 145 2.14 -11.64 8.55
C GLU A 145 1.17 -11.17 7.47
N LEU A 146 1.64 -11.04 6.22
CA LEU A 146 0.80 -10.75 5.05
C LEU A 146 -0.27 -11.84 4.86
N LEU A 147 0.17 -13.10 4.76
CA LEU A 147 -0.65 -14.26 4.43
C LEU A 147 -1.73 -14.59 5.48
N LYS A 148 -1.50 -14.23 6.75
CA LYS A 148 -2.53 -14.37 7.81
C LYS A 148 -3.80 -13.60 7.51
N HIS A 149 -3.68 -12.47 6.79
CA HIS A 149 -4.81 -11.59 6.51
C HIS A 149 -5.35 -11.78 5.09
N THR A 150 -4.47 -12.14 4.15
CA THR A 150 -4.84 -12.32 2.75
C THR A 150 -5.28 -13.72 2.39
N GLY A 151 -4.77 -14.75 3.08
CA GLY A 151 -4.97 -16.17 2.74
C GLY A 151 -3.66 -16.87 2.34
N GLN A 152 -3.54 -18.15 2.68
CA GLN A 152 -2.34 -18.96 2.41
C GLN A 152 -2.22 -19.37 0.94
N GLU A 153 -3.32 -19.34 0.18
CA GLU A 153 -3.36 -19.59 -1.26
C GLU A 153 -2.42 -18.66 -2.05
N TYR A 154 -2.15 -17.46 -1.53
CA TYR A 154 -1.28 -16.47 -2.14
C TYR A 154 0.22 -16.75 -1.94
N ASP A 155 0.63 -17.68 -1.06
CA ASP A 155 2.06 -17.95 -0.81
C ASP A 155 2.75 -18.47 -2.07
N SER A 156 2.08 -19.36 -2.81
CA SER A 156 2.59 -19.91 -4.07
C SER A 156 2.71 -18.82 -5.16
N ILE A 157 1.79 -17.86 -5.19
CA ILE A 157 1.80 -16.73 -6.13
C ILE A 157 2.94 -15.78 -5.79
N ILE A 158 3.11 -15.41 -4.52
CA ILE A 158 4.23 -14.58 -4.05
C ILE A 158 5.58 -15.26 -4.33
N ALA A 159 5.65 -16.58 -4.19
CA ALA A 159 6.83 -17.36 -4.56
C ALA A 159 7.13 -17.26 -6.06
N SER A 160 6.16 -17.57 -6.90
CA SER A 160 6.30 -17.56 -8.37
C SER A 160 6.58 -16.17 -8.93
N ASP A 161 5.94 -15.13 -8.42
CA ASP A 161 5.96 -13.82 -9.07
C ASP A 161 7.02 -12.89 -8.50
N ILE A 162 7.38 -13.03 -7.22
CA ILE A 162 8.21 -12.04 -6.50
C ILE A 162 9.48 -12.67 -5.91
N THR A 163 9.35 -13.73 -5.10
CA THR A 163 10.41 -14.10 -4.16
C THR A 163 11.36 -15.20 -4.64
N SER A 164 10.89 -16.16 -5.44
CA SER A 164 11.73 -17.26 -5.95
C SER A 164 12.89 -16.74 -6.82
N GLU A 165 13.96 -17.53 -6.98
CA GLU A 165 15.11 -17.13 -7.81
C GLU A 165 14.73 -16.94 -9.28
N VAL A 166 13.81 -17.77 -9.77
CA VAL A 166 13.25 -17.71 -11.12
C VAL A 166 11.96 -16.90 -11.19
N ALA A 167 11.70 -16.05 -10.19
CA ALA A 167 10.45 -15.29 -10.11
C ALA A 167 10.26 -14.39 -11.33
N GLY A 168 9.01 -14.25 -11.79
CA GLY A 168 8.67 -13.41 -12.95
C GLY A 168 9.21 -11.98 -12.83
N ALA A 169 9.09 -11.38 -11.65
CA ALA A 169 9.63 -10.04 -11.39
C ALA A 169 11.15 -9.95 -11.54
N LYS A 170 11.90 -10.98 -11.11
CA LYS A 170 13.37 -11.03 -11.26
C LYS A 170 13.78 -11.28 -12.70
N GLN A 171 13.02 -12.05 -13.45
CA GLN A 171 13.23 -12.20 -14.89
C GLN A 171 13.08 -10.86 -15.62
N VAL A 172 12.05 -10.08 -15.25
CA VAL A 172 11.86 -8.71 -15.77
C VAL A 172 13.03 -7.81 -15.39
N ASP A 173 13.49 -7.85 -14.13
CA ASP A 173 14.63 -7.04 -13.68
C ASP A 173 15.89 -7.29 -14.51
N VAL A 174 16.16 -8.55 -14.86
CA VAL A 174 17.29 -8.93 -15.73
C VAL A 174 17.02 -8.56 -17.19
N GLY A 175 15.78 -8.74 -17.66
CA GLY A 175 15.39 -8.52 -19.06
C GLY A 175 15.38 -7.06 -19.52
N LEU A 176 15.29 -6.09 -18.59
CA LEU A 176 15.32 -4.65 -18.90
C LEU A 176 16.72 -4.13 -19.31
N GLY A 177 17.76 -4.96 -19.16
CA GLY A 177 19.14 -4.62 -19.52
C GLY A 177 19.96 -4.05 -18.36
N ASP A 178 21.29 -4.09 -18.50
CA ASP A 178 22.23 -3.81 -17.41
C ASP A 178 22.10 -2.39 -16.83
N ALA A 179 21.70 -1.41 -17.66
CA ALA A 179 21.46 -0.04 -17.22
C ALA A 179 20.35 0.08 -16.16
N TYR A 180 19.38 -0.84 -16.17
CA TYR A 180 18.22 -0.79 -15.28
C TYR A 180 18.23 -1.84 -14.15
N LYS A 181 19.16 -2.79 -14.22
CA LYS A 181 19.28 -3.92 -13.29
C LYS A 181 19.40 -3.50 -11.82
N GLY A 182 20.05 -2.36 -11.56
CA GLY A 182 20.20 -1.80 -10.21
C GLY A 182 18.89 -1.32 -9.58
N PHE A 183 17.91 -0.90 -10.39
CA PHE A 183 16.64 -0.34 -9.91
C PHE A 183 15.62 -1.40 -9.53
N ARG A 184 15.79 -2.65 -9.99
CA ARG A 184 14.87 -3.78 -9.71
C ARG A 184 13.39 -3.43 -9.94
N LEU A 185 13.11 -2.80 -11.08
CA LEU A 185 11.80 -2.23 -11.39
C LEU A 185 10.69 -3.28 -11.38
N GLY A 186 10.94 -4.48 -11.93
CA GLY A 186 10.01 -5.61 -11.89
C GLY A 186 9.69 -6.02 -10.45
N SER A 187 10.71 -6.23 -9.61
CA SER A 187 10.52 -6.60 -8.20
C SER A 187 9.77 -5.52 -7.42
N ARG A 188 10.14 -4.25 -7.58
CA ARG A 188 9.50 -3.12 -6.87
C ARG A 188 8.03 -2.96 -7.29
N SER A 189 7.76 -3.04 -8.58
CA SER A 189 6.38 -2.97 -9.11
C SER A 189 5.55 -4.14 -8.64
N ALA A 190 6.07 -5.38 -8.72
CA ALA A 190 5.33 -6.57 -8.30
C ALA A 190 4.99 -6.56 -6.81
N THR A 191 5.93 -6.16 -5.94
CA THR A 191 5.66 -5.99 -4.49
C THR A 191 4.55 -4.96 -4.26
N THR A 192 4.64 -3.79 -4.90
CA THR A 192 3.61 -2.75 -4.75
C THR A 192 2.24 -3.23 -5.25
N SER A 193 2.22 -3.95 -6.37
CA SER A 193 1.02 -4.55 -6.92
C SER A 193 0.42 -5.55 -5.96
N ALA A 194 1.20 -6.42 -5.31
CA ALA A 194 0.70 -7.37 -4.31
C ALA A 194 -0.08 -6.65 -3.21
N PHE A 195 0.50 -5.61 -2.58
CA PHE A 195 -0.21 -4.88 -1.52
C PHE A 195 -1.47 -4.16 -1.99
N ASN A 196 -1.52 -3.73 -3.26
CA ASN A 196 -2.68 -3.04 -3.85
C ASN A 196 -3.75 -3.97 -4.42
N SER A 197 -3.37 -5.16 -4.90
CA SER A 197 -4.23 -6.09 -5.63
C SER A 197 -4.90 -7.12 -4.72
N THR A 198 -4.34 -7.42 -3.55
CA THR A 198 -4.93 -8.40 -2.62
C THR A 198 -6.25 -7.93 -1.98
N THR A 199 -6.79 -6.80 -2.42
CA THR A 199 -8.13 -6.30 -2.07
C THR A 199 -9.06 -6.27 -3.29
N ILE A 200 -9.06 -7.33 -4.10
CA ILE A 200 -10.30 -7.72 -4.78
C ILE A 200 -11.02 -8.62 -3.78
N PRO A 201 -12.09 -8.17 -3.10
CA PRO A 201 -12.89 -9.08 -2.31
C PRO A 201 -13.35 -10.19 -3.25
N ALA A 202 -13.15 -11.44 -2.81
CA ALA A 202 -13.84 -12.58 -3.37
C ALA A 202 -15.35 -12.37 -3.19
N TYR A 203 -15.97 -11.68 -4.14
CA TYR A 203 -17.37 -11.86 -4.52
C TYR A 203 -17.42 -12.66 -5.83
N ALA A 204 -16.55 -13.67 -5.93
CA ALA A 204 -16.67 -14.74 -6.89
C ALA A 204 -16.97 -16.02 -6.10
N GLY A 205 -18.26 -16.29 -5.88
CA GLY A 205 -18.75 -17.60 -5.49
C GLY A 205 -19.23 -17.74 -4.04
N SER A 206 -20.53 -17.48 -3.84
CA SER A 206 -21.35 -18.36 -2.99
C SER A 206 -22.82 -18.21 -3.38
N ALA A 207 -23.32 -19.28 -4.04
CA ALA A 207 -24.70 -19.64 -4.38
C ALA A 207 -25.50 -18.71 -5.32
#